data_AF-A0A4S2JPP9-F1
#
_entry.id   AF-A0A4S2JPP9-F1
#
_cell.length_a   1.000
_cell.length_b   1.000
_cell.length_c   1.000
_cell.angle_alpha   90.00
_cell.angle_beta   90.00
_cell.angle_gamma   90.00
#
_symmetry.space_group_name_H-M   'P 1'
#
loop_
_entity.id
_entity.type
_entity.pdbx_description
1 polymer ?
#
loop_
_entity_poly.entity_id
_entity_poly.type
_entity_poly.pdbx_seq_one_letter_code
_entity_poly.pdbx_strand_id
1 'polypeptide(L)'
;VSIIFHIAANVRFIENIKTSTIINVNATATILKLAKHMLNLKSLIHVSTAYANCHVKHIEERFYSYPINHKDLIMFTRNLHENIIEEKISRIISQWPNTYTFTKAIAEGFLRDESGDLPVGIFRPAV
;
A
#
# COMPACT_ATOMS: atom_id res chain seq x y z
N VAL A 1 -21.56 -8.78 -5.55
CA VAL A 1 -20.36 -8.27 -6.26
C VAL A 1 -19.41 -9.45 -6.46
N SER A 2 -18.91 -9.66 -7.68
CA SER A 2 -18.01 -10.78 -7.99
C SER A 2 -16.59 -10.34 -8.32
N ILE A 3 -16.40 -9.07 -8.70
CA ILE A 3 -15.09 -8.51 -8.99
C ILE A 3 -15.00 -7.15 -8.30
N ILE A 4 -13.90 -6.88 -7.62
CA ILE A 4 -13.59 -5.57 -7.03
C ILE A 4 -12.38 -5.00 -7.75
N PHE A 5 -12.49 -3.77 -8.24
CA PHE A 5 -11.35 -2.95 -8.66
C PHE A 5 -11.12 -1.86 -7.61
N HIS A 6 -10.09 -2.02 -6.80
CA HIS A 6 -9.67 -1.01 -5.84
C HIS A 6 -8.69 -0.03 -6.51
N ILE A 7 -9.27 0.98 -7.17
CA ILE A 7 -8.53 2.00 -7.93
C ILE A 7 -8.32 3.28 -7.11
N ALA A 8 -9.19 3.54 -6.14
CA ALA A 8 -9.15 4.75 -5.32
C ALA A 8 -7.78 4.92 -4.66
N ALA A 9 -7.12 6.02 -4.99
CA ALA A 9 -5.82 6.40 -4.46
C ALA A 9 -5.73 7.92 -4.42
N ASN A 10 -4.98 8.46 -3.46
CA ASN A 10 -4.56 9.85 -3.53
C ASN A 10 -3.17 9.91 -4.15
N VAL A 11 -3.09 10.49 -5.35
CA VAL A 11 -1.87 10.62 -6.16
C VAL A 11 -1.12 11.92 -5.89
N ARG A 12 -1.53 12.72 -4.91
CA ARG A 12 -0.80 13.93 -4.53
C ARG A 12 0.57 13.53 -3.99
N PHE A 13 1.62 13.96 -4.70
CA PHE A 13 3.00 13.59 -4.38
C PHE A 13 3.55 14.25 -3.10
N ILE A 14 2.96 15.37 -2.67
CA ILE A 14 3.35 16.12 -1.47
C ILE A 14 2.19 16.04 -0.46
N GLU A 15 1.92 14.83 0.01
CA GLU A 15 0.91 14.59 1.05
C GLU A 15 1.62 14.07 2.30
N ASN A 16 1.14 14.48 3.48
CA ASN A 16 1.64 14.00 4.76
C ASN A 16 1.50 12.46 4.83
N ILE A 17 2.49 11.80 5.43
CA ILE A 17 2.52 10.34 5.53
C ILE A 17 1.32 9.76 6.29
N LYS A 18 0.79 10.48 7.30
CA LYS A 18 -0.42 10.04 8.02
C LYS A 18 -1.61 9.96 7.08
N THR A 19 -1.87 11.05 6.36
CA THR A 19 -2.98 11.12 5.39
C THR A 19 -2.81 10.07 4.29
N SER A 20 -1.60 9.95 3.72
CA SER A 20 -1.29 8.96 2.69
C SER A 20 -1.47 7.53 3.19
N THR A 21 -1.08 7.24 4.44
CA THR A 21 -1.27 5.91 5.05
C THR A 21 -2.75 5.60 5.23
N ILE A 22 -3.56 6.57 5.66
CA ILE A 22 -5.01 6.39 5.77
C ILE A 22 -5.62 6.07 4.40
N ILE A 23 -5.30 6.85 3.38
CA ILE A 23 -5.96 6.72 2.08
C ILE A 23 -5.46 5.50 1.31
N ASN A 24 -4.15 5.23 1.28
CA ASN A 24 -3.60 4.20 0.41
C ASN A 24 -3.45 2.85 1.12
N VAL A 25 -3.20 2.82 2.43
CA VAL A 25 -2.98 1.57 3.20
C VAL A 25 -4.24 1.16 3.96
N ASN A 26 -4.81 2.05 4.79
CA ASN A 26 -5.99 1.68 5.59
C ASN A 26 -7.25 1.49 4.73
N ALA A 27 -7.39 2.21 3.61
CA ALA A 27 -8.50 1.95 2.68
C ALA A 27 -8.38 0.55 2.04
N THR A 28 -7.16 0.14 1.66
CA THR A 28 -6.89 -1.23 1.17
C THR A 28 -7.28 -2.26 2.22
N ALA A 29 -6.99 -2.02 3.50
CA ALA A 29 -7.43 -2.89 4.60
C ALA A 29 -8.95 -2.97 4.74
N THR A 30 -9.64 -1.84 4.58
CA THR A 30 -11.11 -1.79 4.60
C THR A 30 -11.72 -2.59 3.45
N ILE A 31 -11.19 -2.44 2.23
CA ILE A 31 -11.64 -3.19 1.05
C ILE A 31 -11.36 -4.68 1.21
N LEU A 32 -10.19 -5.06 1.73
CA LEU A 32 -9.88 -6.45 1.97
C LEU A 32 -10.82 -7.07 3.02
N LYS A 33 -11.14 -6.34 4.09
CA LYS A 33 -12.12 -6.78 5.09
C LYS A 33 -13.51 -6.99 4.46
N LEU A 34 -13.94 -6.09 3.58
CA LEU A 34 -15.19 -6.27 2.82
C LEU A 34 -15.12 -7.52 1.94
N ALA A 35 -14.03 -7.69 1.19
CA ALA A 35 -13.82 -8.83 0.29
C ALA A 35 -13.88 -10.18 1.01
N LYS A 36 -13.37 -10.27 2.26
CA LYS A 36 -13.46 -11.49 3.09
C LYS A 36 -14.89 -11.95 3.38
N HIS A 37 -15.88 -11.06 3.29
CA HIS A 37 -17.29 -11.40 3.53
C HIS A 37 -18.07 -11.67 2.23
N MET A 38 -17.39 -11.67 1.08
CA MET A 38 -18.04 -11.82 -0.23
C MET A 38 -17.96 -13.27 -0.72
N LEU A 39 -19.01 -14.04 -0.47
CA LEU A 39 -19.09 -15.48 -0.81
C LEU A 39 -18.86 -15.81 -2.30
N ASN A 40 -19.14 -14.86 -3.20
CA ASN A 40 -19.03 -15.04 -4.64
C ASN A 40 -17.90 -14.20 -5.27
N LEU A 41 -16.89 -13.82 -4.49
CA LEU A 41 -15.74 -13.07 -4.99
C LEU A 41 -14.91 -13.95 -5.94
N LYS A 42 -14.68 -13.44 -7.15
CA LYS A 42 -13.86 -14.06 -8.19
C LYS A 42 -12.52 -13.35 -8.35
N SER A 43 -12.46 -12.06 -8.08
CA SER A 43 -11.21 -11.30 -8.15
C SER A 43 -11.27 -10.01 -7.33
N LEU A 44 -10.17 -9.67 -6.65
CA LEU A 44 -9.89 -8.36 -6.08
C LEU A 44 -8.63 -7.81 -6.76
N ILE A 45 -8.78 -6.81 -7.62
CA ILE A 45 -7.67 -6.14 -8.29
C ILE A 45 -7.34 -4.86 -7.53
N HIS A 46 -6.14 -4.80 -6.96
CA HIS A 46 -5.57 -3.57 -6.42
C HIS A 46 -4.76 -2.85 -7.48
N VAL A 47 -5.10 -1.59 -7.75
CA VAL A 47 -4.30 -0.75 -8.65
C VAL A 47 -3.23 -0.04 -7.84
N SER A 48 -1.98 -0.44 -8.07
CA SER A 48 -0.77 0.13 -7.51
C SER A 48 -0.15 1.11 -8.51
N THR A 49 1.17 1.13 -8.64
CA THR A 49 1.91 1.94 -9.62
C THR A 49 3.22 1.24 -9.98
N ALA A 50 3.69 1.41 -11.22
CA ALA A 50 4.99 0.90 -11.68
C ALA A 50 6.15 1.39 -10.80
N TYR A 51 5.97 2.54 -10.12
CA TYR A 51 6.97 3.13 -9.24
C TYR A 51 6.94 2.59 -7.80
N ALA A 52 6.02 1.68 -7.44
CA ALA A 52 5.93 1.16 -6.07
C ALA A 52 7.23 0.46 -5.63
N ASN A 53 7.93 -0.15 -6.58
CA ASN A 53 9.17 -0.89 -6.35
C ASN A 53 10.40 -0.21 -6.96
N CYS A 54 10.36 1.11 -7.20
CA CYS A 54 11.49 1.85 -7.79
C CYS A 54 12.75 1.92 -6.89
N HIS A 55 12.65 1.48 -5.63
CA HIS A 55 13.79 1.33 -4.72
C HIS A 55 14.70 0.14 -5.11
N VAL A 56 14.25 -0.77 -5.99
CA VAL A 56 15.08 -1.83 -6.58
C VAL A 56 15.46 -1.50 -8.02
N LYS A 57 16.64 -1.98 -8.45
CA LYS A 57 17.17 -1.72 -9.80
C LYS A 57 16.42 -2.45 -10.91
N HIS A 58 15.98 -3.69 -10.65
CA HIS A 58 15.28 -4.54 -11.61
C HIS A 58 13.93 -4.95 -11.01
N ILE A 59 12.85 -4.51 -11.65
CA ILE A 59 11.48 -4.72 -11.20
C ILE A 59 10.85 -5.85 -12.02
N GLU A 60 10.22 -6.79 -11.32
CA GLU A 60 9.56 -7.99 -11.84
C GLU A 60 8.13 -8.07 -11.27
N GLU A 61 7.30 -8.93 -11.86
CA GLU A 61 5.94 -9.20 -11.40
C GLU A 61 5.92 -10.17 -10.21
N ARG A 62 6.45 -9.69 -9.08
CA ARG A 62 6.43 -10.39 -7.79
C ARG A 62 6.16 -9.45 -6.64
N PHE A 63 5.90 -10.03 -5.47
CA PHE A 63 5.89 -9.31 -4.22
C PHE A 63 7.31 -8.99 -3.74
N TYR A 64 7.46 -7.83 -3.11
CA TYR A 64 8.71 -7.34 -2.55
C TYR A 64 8.63 -7.23 -1.03
N SER A 65 9.77 -7.34 -0.35
CA SER A 65 9.92 -6.98 1.05
C SER A 65 10.34 -5.53 1.19
N TYR A 66 9.96 -4.90 2.29
CA TYR A 66 10.25 -3.50 2.57
C TYR A 66 10.93 -3.37 3.94
N PRO A 67 11.76 -2.33 4.16
CA PRO A 67 12.43 -2.10 5.45
C PRO A 67 11.48 -1.88 6.64
N ILE A 68 10.21 -1.54 6.36
CA ILE A 68 9.13 -1.39 7.34
C ILE A 68 7.90 -2.14 6.83
N ASN A 69 7.23 -2.89 7.71
CA ASN A 69 5.98 -3.56 7.37
C ASN A 69 4.76 -2.62 7.55
N HIS A 70 3.60 -3.02 7.04
CA HIS A 70 2.37 -2.22 7.14
C HIS A 70 1.92 -1.98 8.58
N LYS A 71 2.11 -2.95 9.48
CA LYS A 71 1.66 -2.85 10.89
C LYS A 71 2.42 -1.75 11.62
N ASP A 72 3.73 -1.69 11.44
CA ASP A 72 4.58 -0.67 12.05
C ASP A 72 4.26 0.73 11.50
N LEU A 73 4.09 0.87 10.18
CA LEU A 73 3.71 2.15 9.59
C LEU A 73 2.34 2.63 10.11
N ILE A 74 1.36 1.73 10.17
CA ILE A 74 0.02 2.04 10.70
C ILE A 74 0.11 2.43 12.18
N MET A 75 0.90 1.72 12.98
CA MET A 75 1.11 2.04 14.40
C MET A 75 1.75 3.42 14.57
N PHE A 76 2.83 3.71 13.84
CA PHE A 76 3.51 5.01 13.91
C PHE A 76 2.56 6.15 13.54
N THR A 77 1.85 6.02 12.41
CA THR A 77 0.96 7.07 11.91
C THR A 77 -0.27 7.32 12.78
N ARG A 78 -0.73 6.30 13.52
CA ARG A 78 -1.84 6.44 14.48
C ARG A 78 -1.41 7.03 15.82
N ASN A 79 -0.24 6.63 16.34
CA ASN A 79 0.08 6.84 17.76
C ASN A 79 1.15 7.91 18.00
N LEU A 80 1.91 8.31 16.98
CA LEU A 80 3.04 9.24 17.16
C LEU A 80 2.74 10.63 16.60
N HIS A 81 3.45 11.63 17.13
CA HIS A 81 3.47 12.98 16.57
C HIS A 81 4.27 13.01 15.26
N GLU A 82 3.96 13.96 14.38
CA GLU A 82 4.51 14.00 13.01
C GLU A 82 6.04 14.09 12.97
N ASN A 83 6.64 14.92 13.82
CA ASN A 83 8.10 15.03 13.96
C ASN A 83 8.77 13.69 14.30
N ILE A 84 8.17 12.89 15.19
CA ILE A 84 8.71 11.58 15.58
C ILE A 84 8.56 10.57 14.42
N ILE A 85 7.46 10.66 13.67
CA ILE A 85 7.26 9.81 12.50
C ILE A 85 8.33 10.10 11.45
N GLU A 86 8.52 11.38 11.11
CA GLU A 86 9.53 11.82 10.16
C GLU A 86 10.92 11.35 10.55
N GLU A 87 11.31 11.50 11.82
CA GLU A 87 12.60 11.00 12.32
C GLU A 87 12.75 9.49 12.09
N LYS A 88 11.71 8.70 12.42
CA LYS A 88 11.75 7.23 12.33
C LYS A 88 11.77 6.71 10.90
N ILE A 89 11.07 7.35 9.96
CA ILE A 89 10.86 6.79 8.62
C ILE A 89 11.58 7.55 7.50
N SER A 90 12.18 8.71 7.77
CA SER A 90 12.86 9.53 6.75
C SER A 90 13.86 8.75 5.91
N ARG A 91 14.73 7.95 6.54
CA ARG A 91 15.72 7.08 5.86
C ARG A 91 15.10 5.96 5.04
N ILE A 92 13.87 5.56 5.37
CA ILE A 92 13.14 4.52 4.64
C ILE A 92 12.47 5.17 3.43
N ILE A 93 11.69 6.22 3.66
CA ILE A 93 10.97 6.95 2.61
C ILE A 93 11.92 7.52 1.56
N SER A 94 13.15 7.92 1.91
CA SER A 94 14.12 8.47 0.96
C SER A 94 14.52 7.51 -0.17
N GLN A 95 14.17 6.21 -0.08
CA GLN A 95 14.34 5.24 -1.17
C GLN A 95 13.24 5.33 -2.24
N TRP A 96 12.17 6.07 -1.96
CA TRP A 96 11.07 6.34 -2.87
C TRP A 96 11.06 7.83 -3.26
N PRO A 97 10.61 8.15 -4.49
CA PRO A 97 10.56 9.53 -4.96
C PRO A 97 9.52 10.38 -4.23
N ASN A 98 8.50 9.75 -3.62
CA ASN A 98 7.45 10.46 -2.90
C ASN A 98 6.63 9.52 -1.99
N THR A 99 5.85 10.11 -1.09
CA THR A 99 4.96 9.41 -0.14
C THR A 99 3.93 8.51 -0.84
N TYR A 100 3.45 8.89 -2.02
CA TYR A 100 2.49 8.10 -2.79
C TYR A 100 3.07 6.75 -3.19
N THR A 101 4.22 6.74 -3.86
CA THR A 101 4.89 5.49 -4.31
C THR A 101 5.26 4.60 -3.14
N PHE A 102 5.75 5.19 -2.04
CA PHE A 102 6.02 4.45 -0.80
C PHE A 102 4.75 3.80 -0.23
N THR A 103 3.66 4.54 -0.07
CA THR A 103 2.43 4.00 0.52
C THR A 103 1.74 2.97 -0.39
N LYS A 104 1.90 3.07 -1.72
CA LYS A 104 1.50 2.00 -2.65
C LYS A 104 2.31 0.72 -2.43
N ALA A 105 3.63 0.83 -2.27
CA ALA A 105 4.48 -0.31 -1.95
C ALA A 105 4.00 -1.01 -0.66
N ILE A 106 3.75 -0.23 0.41
CA ILE A 106 3.26 -0.76 1.68
C ILE A 106 1.86 -1.39 1.55
N ALA A 107 0.97 -0.85 0.71
CA ALA A 107 -0.32 -1.47 0.43
C ALA A 107 -0.19 -2.83 -0.29
N GLU A 108 0.77 -2.99 -1.21
CA GLU A 108 1.08 -4.30 -1.79
C GLU A 108 1.58 -5.29 -0.73
N GLY A 109 2.44 -4.83 0.19
CA GLY A 109 2.92 -5.64 1.32
C GLY A 109 1.79 -6.07 2.26
N PHE A 110 0.86 -5.15 2.56
CA PHE A 110 -0.35 -5.45 3.31
C PHE A 110 -1.17 -6.55 2.63
N LEU A 111 -1.39 -6.45 1.32
CA LEU A 111 -2.17 -7.46 0.58
C LEU A 111 -1.49 -8.82 0.59
N ARG A 112 -0.17 -8.87 0.39
CA ARG A 112 0.63 -10.11 0.51
C ARG A 112 0.39 -10.80 1.84
N ASP A 113 0.41 -10.04 2.93
CA ASP A 113 0.40 -10.58 4.29
C ASP A 113 -1.01 -10.92 4.78
N GLU A 114 -2.04 -10.19 4.33
CA GLU A 114 -3.36 -10.23 4.95
C GLU A 114 -4.45 -10.84 4.04
N SER A 115 -4.17 -11.09 2.75
CA SER A 115 -5.18 -11.60 1.80
C SER A 115 -5.62 -13.03 2.08
N GLY A 116 -4.75 -13.87 2.64
CA GLY A 116 -4.97 -15.30 2.71
C GLY A 116 -5.27 -15.86 1.31
N ASP A 117 -6.31 -16.69 1.21
CA ASP A 117 -6.70 -17.38 -0.03
C ASP A 117 -7.60 -16.54 -0.96
N LEU A 118 -7.78 -15.24 -0.69
CA LEU A 118 -8.58 -14.39 -1.57
C LEU A 118 -7.91 -14.25 -2.96
N PRO A 119 -8.69 -14.22 -4.05
CA PRO A 119 -8.17 -14.09 -5.41
C PRO A 119 -7.70 -12.65 -5.70
N VAL A 120 -6.56 -12.26 -5.14
CA VAL A 120 -6.00 -10.91 -5.26
C VAL A 120 -5.03 -10.81 -6.42
N GLY A 121 -5.19 -9.78 -7.25
CA GLY A 121 -4.23 -9.36 -8.27
C GLY A 121 -3.74 -7.94 -8.01
N ILE A 122 -2.48 -7.66 -8.35
CA ILE A 122 -1.91 -6.31 -8.31
C ILE A 122 -1.65 -5.87 -9.74
N PHE A 123 -2.24 -4.75 -10.13
CA PHE A 123 -1.96 -4.09 -11.39
C PHE A 123 -1.12 -2.84 -11.15
N ARG A 124 0.03 -2.71 -11.81
CA ARG A 124 1.00 -1.61 -11.63
C ARG A 124 1.07 -0.71 -12.88
N PRO A 125 0.12 0.24 -13.07
CA PRO A 125 0.17 1.19 -14.18
C PRO A 125 1.32 2.19 -14.04
N ALA A 126 1.80 2.73 -15.16
CA ALA A 126 2.86 3.72 -15.21
C ALA A 126 2.39 5.19 -15.17
N VAL A 127 1.09 5.44 -15.43
CA VAL A 127 0.48 6.77 -15.56
C VAL A 127 -0.42 7.06 -14.37
#